data_AF-A0A8C0IK05-F1
#
_entry.id   AF-A0A8C0IK05-F1
#
_cell.length_a   1.000
_cell.length_b   1.000
_cell.length_c   1.000
_cell.angle_alpha   90.00
_cell.angle_beta   90.00
_cell.angle_gamma   90.00
#
_symmetry.space_group_name_H-M   'P 1'
#
loop_
_entity.id
_entity.type
_entity.pdbx_description
1 polymer ?
#
loop_
_entity_poly.entity_id
_entity_poly.type
_entity_poly.pdbx_seq_one_letter_code
_entity_poly.pdbx_strand_id
1 'polypeptide(L)'
;GRSAHCRDTYLEWISLYCWTTFHATIMATPEWSRCQWEQISRTYSDLSNCTVLMAEALSCPWPSPALDSFFLQIHMEYFTNCTMPANSQPSQPPLGPILAMAAMPACLTPLLVALTLRKAREGVVSLGLAGDGK
;
A
#
# COMPACT_ATOMS: atom_id res chain seq x y z
N GLY A 1 34.38 -10.92 -4.69
CA GLY A 1 33.64 -11.13 -3.42
C GLY A 1 32.18 -11.36 -3.72
N ARG A 2 31.43 -12.05 -2.83
CA ARG A 2 30.00 -12.41 -3.00
C ARG A 2 29.12 -11.24 -3.48
N SER A 3 29.40 -10.02 -3.04
CA SER A 3 28.67 -8.80 -3.42
C SER A 3 28.78 -8.44 -4.90
N ALA A 4 29.92 -8.69 -5.54
CA ALA A 4 30.09 -8.44 -6.98
C ALA A 4 29.36 -9.52 -7.81
N HIS A 5 29.42 -10.78 -7.36
CA HIS A 5 28.70 -11.88 -7.99
C HIS A 5 27.19 -11.67 -7.97
N CYS A 6 26.65 -11.21 -6.83
CA CYS A 6 25.23 -10.84 -6.70
C CYS A 6 24.84 -9.56 -7.44
N ARG A 7 25.80 -8.73 -7.91
CA ARG A 7 25.48 -7.55 -8.71
C ARG A 7 25.34 -7.94 -10.18
N ASP A 8 26.39 -8.54 -10.73
CA ASP A 8 26.52 -8.72 -12.17
C ASP A 8 25.55 -9.83 -12.65
N THR A 9 25.53 -10.99 -11.98
CA THR A 9 24.62 -12.10 -12.29
C THR A 9 23.14 -11.72 -12.11
N TYR A 10 22.83 -10.92 -11.08
CA TYR A 10 21.45 -10.53 -10.78
C TYR A 10 20.87 -9.60 -11.84
N LEU A 11 21.64 -8.61 -12.30
CA LEU A 11 21.20 -7.71 -13.37
C LEU A 11 21.05 -8.45 -14.71
N GLU A 12 21.92 -9.40 -15.01
CA GLU A 12 21.77 -10.27 -16.19
C GLU A 12 20.45 -11.06 -16.13
N TRP A 13 20.10 -11.63 -14.98
CA TRP A 13 18.87 -12.38 -14.81
C TRP A 13 17.62 -11.50 -14.89
N ILE A 14 17.66 -10.29 -14.31
CA ILE A 14 16.57 -9.32 -14.48
C ILE A 14 16.38 -8.99 -15.96
N SER A 15 17.46 -8.74 -16.69
CA SER A 15 17.40 -8.45 -18.13
C SER A 15 16.84 -9.63 -18.94
N LEU A 16 17.23 -10.85 -18.60
CA LEU A 16 16.82 -12.05 -19.32
C LEU A 16 15.36 -12.45 -19.05
N TYR A 17 14.93 -12.39 -17.78
CA TYR A 17 13.65 -12.98 -17.36
C TYR A 17 12.54 -11.95 -17.09
N CYS A 18 12.89 -10.73 -16.66
CA CYS A 18 11.90 -9.75 -16.20
C CYS A 18 11.66 -8.62 -17.21
N TRP A 19 12.72 -8.19 -17.91
CA TRP A 19 12.71 -6.97 -18.71
C TRP A 19 11.78 -7.01 -19.93
N THR A 20 11.76 -8.12 -20.66
CA THR A 20 11.12 -8.22 -21.98
C THR A 20 9.62 -7.90 -21.94
N THR A 21 8.89 -8.50 -20.99
CA THR A 21 7.46 -8.26 -20.79
C THR A 21 7.16 -6.83 -20.36
N PHE A 22 7.97 -6.29 -19.44
CA PHE A 22 7.83 -4.91 -18.98
C PHE A 22 8.01 -3.92 -20.13
N HIS A 23 9.12 -4.05 -20.87
CA HIS A 23 9.46 -3.15 -21.97
C HIS A 23 8.40 -3.17 -23.08
N ALA A 24 7.95 -4.37 -23.49
CA ALA A 24 6.91 -4.51 -24.50
C ALA A 24 5.60 -3.82 -24.07
N THR A 25 5.20 -3.97 -22.81
CA THR A 25 3.96 -3.40 -22.29
C THR A 25 4.03 -1.89 -22.17
N ILE A 26 5.15 -1.33 -21.68
CA ILE A 26 5.34 0.13 -21.60
C ILE A 26 5.41 0.76 -22.98
N MET A 27 6.08 0.13 -23.94
CA MET A 27 6.16 0.61 -25.31
C MET A 27 4.80 0.62 -26.02
N ALA A 28 3.97 -0.40 -25.77
CA ALA A 28 2.59 -0.45 -26.26
C ALA A 28 1.65 0.55 -25.54
N THR A 29 2.01 0.98 -24.33
CA THR A 29 1.23 1.99 -23.58
C THR A 29 1.48 3.38 -24.16
N PRO A 30 0.43 4.15 -24.49
CA PRO A 30 0.57 5.51 -25.01
C PRO A 30 1.31 6.43 -24.03
N GLU A 31 2.25 7.24 -24.52
CA GLU A 31 3.11 8.10 -23.69
C GLU A 31 2.34 9.01 -22.72
N TRP A 32 1.25 9.64 -23.18
CA TRP A 32 0.39 10.49 -22.36
C TRP A 32 -0.26 9.77 -21.17
N SER A 33 -0.44 8.45 -21.27
CA SER A 33 -1.05 7.62 -20.23
C SER A 33 -0.03 6.96 -19.30
N ARG A 34 1.26 6.94 -19.67
CA ARG A 34 2.34 6.34 -18.87
C ARG A 34 2.53 7.02 -17.52
N CYS A 35 2.18 8.30 -17.41
CA CYS A 35 2.27 9.06 -16.15
C CYS A 35 1.09 8.81 -15.19
N GLN A 36 0.06 8.07 -15.62
CA GLN A 36 -1.04 7.65 -14.76
C GLN A 36 -0.64 6.35 -14.06
N TRP A 37 -0.49 6.39 -12.74
CA TRP A 37 -0.04 5.23 -11.98
C TRP A 37 -1.00 4.04 -12.15
N GLU A 38 -2.30 4.28 -12.22
CA GLU A 38 -3.31 3.25 -12.46
C GLU A 38 -3.07 2.47 -13.75
N GLN A 39 -2.52 3.14 -14.78
CA GLN A 39 -2.24 2.53 -16.09
C GLN A 39 -1.02 1.60 -16.05
N ILE A 40 0.03 1.96 -15.31
CA ILE A 40 1.32 1.24 -15.31
C ILE A 40 1.56 0.37 -14.07
N SER A 41 0.77 0.56 -13.01
CA SER A 41 0.97 -0.06 -11.69
C SER A 41 1.07 -1.58 -11.74
N ARG A 42 0.25 -2.23 -12.58
CA ARG A 42 0.28 -3.69 -12.76
C ARG A 42 1.61 -4.15 -13.34
N THR A 43 2.00 -3.60 -14.49
CA THR A 43 3.26 -3.94 -15.17
C THR A 43 4.49 -3.66 -14.30
N TYR A 44 4.46 -2.57 -13.53
CA TYR A 44 5.53 -2.23 -12.59
C TYR A 44 5.59 -3.21 -11.41
N SER A 45 4.42 -3.63 -10.89
CA SER A 45 4.33 -4.64 -9.84
C SER A 45 4.83 -5.99 -10.31
N ASP A 46 4.49 -6.39 -11.53
CA ASP A 46 4.97 -7.64 -12.14
C ASP A 46 6.50 -7.62 -12.31
N LEU A 47 7.07 -6.51 -12.79
CA LEU A 47 8.52 -6.33 -12.88
C LEU A 47 9.16 -6.43 -11.48
N SER A 48 8.63 -5.71 -10.50
CA SER A 48 9.13 -5.71 -9.12
C SER A 48 9.13 -7.12 -8.51
N ASN A 49 8.01 -7.84 -8.61
CA ASN A 49 7.89 -9.22 -8.14
C ASN A 49 8.88 -10.15 -8.85
N CYS A 50 9.07 -9.98 -10.16
CA CYS A 50 10.07 -10.75 -10.88
C CYS A 50 11.49 -10.50 -10.33
N THR A 51 11.84 -9.25 -9.99
CA THR A 51 13.16 -8.97 -9.38
C THR A 51 13.33 -9.62 -8.01
N VAL A 52 12.27 -9.70 -7.21
CA VAL A 52 12.29 -10.45 -5.93
C VAL A 52 12.59 -11.92 -6.17
N LEU A 53 11.88 -12.55 -7.11
CA LEU A 53 12.09 -13.97 -7.46
C LEU A 53 13.51 -14.25 -7.96
N MET A 54 14.10 -13.34 -8.75
CA MET A 54 15.48 -13.49 -9.22
C MET A 54 16.49 -13.37 -8.07
N ALA A 55 16.25 -12.46 -7.12
CA ALA A 55 17.11 -12.31 -5.94
C ALA A 55 17.04 -13.55 -5.03
N GLU A 56 15.84 -14.08 -4.81
CA GLU A 56 15.63 -15.33 -4.05
C GLU A 56 16.34 -16.52 -4.73
N ALA A 57 16.17 -16.68 -6.04
CA ALA A 57 16.80 -17.76 -6.81
C ALA A 57 18.34 -17.73 -6.75
N LEU A 58 18.92 -16.53 -6.75
CA LEU A 58 20.37 -16.33 -6.67
C LEU A 58 20.88 -16.23 -5.22
N SER A 59 20.00 -16.31 -4.22
CA SER A 59 20.33 -16.08 -2.80
C SER A 59 21.03 -14.73 -2.57
N CYS A 60 20.58 -13.70 -3.28
CA CYS A 60 21.10 -12.34 -3.19
C CYS A 60 20.21 -11.44 -2.33
N PRO A 61 20.77 -10.44 -1.63
CA PRO A 61 19.97 -9.48 -0.88
C PRO A 61 19.04 -8.65 -1.78
N TRP A 62 17.80 -8.45 -1.33
CA TRP A 62 16.82 -7.57 -1.96
C TRP A 62 16.27 -6.58 -0.92
N PRO A 63 16.17 -5.27 -1.22
CA PRO A 63 16.66 -4.61 -2.43
C PRO A 63 18.20 -4.47 -2.45
N SER A 64 18.76 -3.97 -3.55
CA SER A 64 20.21 -3.74 -3.71
C SER A 64 20.50 -2.44 -4.48
N PRO A 65 21.69 -1.81 -4.31
CA PRO A 65 22.03 -0.58 -5.04
C PRO A 65 22.02 -0.73 -6.56
N ALA A 66 22.28 -1.95 -7.05
CA ALA A 66 22.20 -2.29 -8.46
C ALA A 66 20.74 -2.25 -8.96
N LEU A 67 19.81 -2.75 -8.14
CA LEU A 67 18.38 -2.69 -8.42
C LEU A 67 17.86 -1.25 -8.43
N ASP A 68 18.31 -0.43 -7.48
CA ASP A 68 17.94 0.99 -7.42
C ASP A 68 18.36 1.70 -8.70
N SER A 69 19.60 1.46 -9.17
CA SER A 69 20.14 2.02 -10.40
C SER A 69 19.38 1.54 -11.65
N PHE A 70 18.89 0.30 -11.65
CA PHE A 70 18.06 -0.26 -12.72
C PHE A 70 16.70 0.45 -12.79
N PHE A 71 16.00 0.60 -11.66
CA PHE A 71 14.72 1.32 -11.63
C PHE A 71 14.88 2.82 -11.91
N LEU A 72 15.97 3.45 -11.49
CA LEU A 72 16.26 4.84 -11.88
C LEU A 72 16.39 4.99 -13.39
N GLN A 73 17.06 4.06 -14.07
CA GLN A 73 17.18 4.10 -15.54
C GLN A 73 15.82 3.98 -16.21
N ILE A 74 14.93 3.12 -15.70
CA ILE A 74 13.53 3.03 -16.18
C ILE A 74 12.84 4.40 -16.03
N HIS A 75 12.97 5.06 -14.89
CA HIS A 75 12.39 6.40 -14.69
C HIS A 75 12.95 7.43 -15.66
N MET A 76 14.25 7.40 -15.91
CA MET A 76 14.92 8.31 -16.86
C MET A 76 14.61 7.99 -18.32
N GLU A 77 14.20 6.77 -18.66
CA GLU A 77 13.91 6.38 -20.04
C GLU A 77 12.44 6.57 -20.40
N TYR A 78 11.51 6.16 -19.54
CA TYR A 78 10.08 6.12 -19.88
C TYR A 78 9.23 7.22 -19.21
N PHE A 79 9.75 7.86 -18.16
CA PHE A 79 8.95 8.71 -17.26
C PHE A 79 9.52 10.11 -17.02
N THR A 80 10.50 10.57 -17.81
CA THR A 80 11.14 11.90 -17.66
C THR A 80 10.19 13.07 -17.82
N ASN A 81 9.17 12.93 -18.67
CA ASN A 81 8.15 13.95 -18.92
C ASN A 81 6.97 13.88 -17.95
N CYS A 82 6.99 12.96 -16.98
CA CYS A 82 5.96 12.88 -15.96
C CYS A 82 6.19 13.97 -14.91
N THR A 83 5.54 15.12 -15.09
CA THR A 83 5.40 16.10 -14.03
C THR A 83 4.44 15.55 -12.98
N MET A 84 4.98 15.13 -11.85
CA MET A 84 4.16 14.94 -10.66
C MET A 84 3.58 16.33 -10.33
N PRO A 85 2.26 16.56 -10.40
CA PRO A 85 1.71 17.81 -9.93
C PRO A 85 2.17 17.96 -8.48
N ALA A 86 2.76 19.09 -8.10
CA ALA A 86 3.22 19.32 -6.72
C ALA A 86 2.11 19.11 -5.66
N ASN A 87 0.85 18.97 -6.09
CA ASN A 87 -0.33 18.67 -5.29
C ASN A 87 -0.76 17.18 -5.25
N SER A 88 0.04 16.23 -5.75
CA SER A 88 -0.24 14.78 -5.55
C SER A 88 0.41 14.22 -4.28
N GLN A 89 0.76 15.07 -3.31
CA GLN A 89 0.66 14.65 -1.91
C GLN A 89 -0.76 14.09 -1.74
N PRO A 90 -0.99 12.95 -1.05
CA PRO A 90 -2.33 12.64 -0.57
C PRO A 90 -2.78 13.91 0.15
N SER A 91 -3.72 14.64 -0.44
CA SER A 91 -4.23 15.86 0.15
C SER A 91 -4.64 15.43 1.54
N GLN A 92 -3.99 15.98 2.58
CA GLN A 92 -4.38 15.63 3.93
C GLN A 92 -5.89 15.83 3.97
N PRO A 93 -6.68 14.77 4.26
CA PRO A 93 -8.11 14.91 4.22
C PRO A 93 -8.48 16.09 5.12
N PRO A 94 -9.43 16.94 4.73
CA PRO A 94 -9.74 18.14 5.49
C PRO A 94 -9.95 17.77 6.96
N LEU A 95 -9.42 18.60 7.86
CA LEU A 95 -9.40 18.30 9.30
C LEU A 95 -10.80 18.03 9.86
N GLY A 96 -11.83 18.65 9.27
CA GLY A 96 -13.24 18.49 9.66
C GLY A 96 -13.72 17.03 9.65
N PRO A 97 -13.72 16.32 8.50
CA PRO A 97 -14.05 14.91 8.45
C PRO A 97 -13.25 14.02 9.41
N ILE A 98 -11.95 14.26 9.57
CA ILE A 98 -11.10 13.50 10.51
C ILE A 98 -11.63 13.66 11.94
N LEU A 99 -11.91 14.89 12.35
CA LEU A 99 -12.45 15.19 13.69
C LEU A 99 -13.85 14.62 13.88
N ALA A 100 -14.72 14.67 12.87
CA ALA A 100 -16.05 14.08 12.94
C ALA A 100 -15.99 12.55 13.12
N MET A 101 -15.13 11.88 12.35
CA MET A 101 -14.92 10.43 12.43
C MET A 101 -14.32 10.00 13.77
N ALA A 102 -13.49 10.84 14.40
CA ALA A 102 -12.97 10.59 15.75
C ALA A 102 -14.00 10.89 16.86
N ALA A 103 -14.81 11.93 16.68
CA ALA A 103 -15.84 12.33 17.64
C ALA A 103 -16.98 11.31 17.73
N MET A 104 -17.39 10.70 16.61
CA MET A 104 -18.45 9.70 16.58
C MET A 104 -18.22 8.54 17.56
N PRO A 105 -17.12 7.76 17.50
CA PRO A 105 -16.87 6.68 18.47
C PRO A 105 -16.63 7.21 19.89
N ALA A 106 -16.01 8.39 20.06
CA ALA A 106 -15.79 8.99 21.38
C ALA A 106 -17.09 9.36 22.09
N CYS A 107 -18.13 9.78 21.35
CA CYS A 107 -19.43 10.14 21.91
C CYS A 107 -20.41 8.96 21.95
N LEU A 108 -20.44 8.11 20.93
CA LEU A 108 -21.39 7.01 20.82
C LEU A 108 -21.11 5.89 21.83
N THR A 109 -19.83 5.59 22.11
CA THR A 109 -19.43 4.56 23.06
C THR A 109 -19.94 4.83 24.49
N PRO A 110 -19.68 6.01 25.12
CA PRO A 110 -20.19 6.29 26.46
C PRO A 110 -21.71 6.39 26.51
N LEU A 111 -22.35 6.89 25.45
CA LEU A 111 -23.82 6.90 25.34
C LEU A 111 -24.40 5.48 25.37
N LEU A 112 -23.83 4.57 24.57
CA LEU A 112 -24.27 3.18 24.52
C LEU A 112 -24.01 2.47 25.86
N VAL A 113 -22.87 2.71 26.50
CA VAL A 113 -22.56 2.16 27.84
C VAL A 113 -23.55 2.69 28.89
N ALA A 114 -23.85 3.99 28.89
CA ALA A 114 -24.81 4.57 29.84
C ALA A 114 -26.22 4.02 29.62
N LEU A 115 -26.66 3.87 28.36
CA LEU A 115 -27.97 3.32 28.02
C LEU A 115 -28.09 1.84 28.38
N THR A 116 -27.06 1.04 28.11
CA THR A 116 -27.04 -0.39 28.47
C THR A 116 -27.00 -0.59 29.98
N LEU A 117 -26.21 0.20 30.72
CA LEU A 117 -26.20 0.16 32.18
C LEU A 117 -27.54 0.59 32.78
N ARG A 118 -28.18 1.64 32.24
CA ARG A 118 -29.51 2.07 32.69
C ARG A 118 -30.56 0.99 32.42
N LYS A 119 -30.60 0.43 31.21
CA LYS A 119 -31.48 -0.69 30.86
C LYS A 119 -31.23 -1.92 31.74
N ALA A 120 -29.97 -2.23 32.03
CA ALA A 120 -29.59 -3.32 32.92
C ALA A 120 -30.08 -3.06 34.35
N ARG A 121 -29.96 -1.83 34.87
CA ARG A 121 -30.52 -1.45 36.17
C ARG A 121 -32.04 -1.52 36.18
N GLU A 122 -32.72 -1.03 35.15
CA GLU A 122 -34.18 -1.13 35.02
C GLU A 122 -34.64 -2.61 34.95
N GLY A 123 -33.88 -3.47 34.25
CA GLY A 123 -34.10 -4.91 34.19
C GLY A 123 -33.81 -5.63 35.51
N VAL A 124 -32.71 -5.29 36.19
CA VAL A 124 -32.35 -5.82 37.52
C VAL A 124 -33.32 -5.34 38.59
N VAL A 125 -33.80 -4.10 38.53
CA VAL A 125 -34.87 -3.60 39.40
C VAL A 125 -36.19 -4.32 39.12
N SER A 126 -36.51 -4.59 37.84
CA SER A 126 -37.72 -5.36 37.47
C SER A 126 -37.64 -6.84 37.88
N LEU A 127 -36.44 -7.45 37.85
CA LEU A 127 -36.20 -8.79 38.38
C LEU A 127 -36.10 -8.82 39.91
N GLY A 128 -35.61 -7.75 40.54
CA GLY A 128 -35.55 -7.59 42.00
C GLY A 128 -36.91 -7.41 42.64
N LEU A 129 -37.87 -6.80 41.93
CA LEU A 129 -39.29 -6.74 42.33
C LEU A 129 -40.03 -8.07 42.09
N ALA A 130 -39.46 -8.99 41.33
CA ALA A 130 -39.99 -10.35 41.17
C ALA A 130 -39.38 -11.36 42.17
N GLY A 131 -38.40 -10.94 42.99
CA GLY A 131 -37.66 -11.80 43.93
C GLY A 131 -38.01 -11.65 45.41
N ASP A 132 -38.68 -10.57 45.83
CA ASP A 132 -39.04 -10.32 47.23
C ASP A 132 -40.53 -10.67 47.49
N GLY A 133 -40.86 -11.93 47.21
CA GLY A 133 -42.21 -12.48 47.34
C GLY A 133 -42.16 -13.92 47.84
N LYS A 134 -41.55 -14.14 49.01
CA LYS A 134 -41.80 -15.33 49.82
C LYS A 134 -41.56 -15.06 51.30
#